data_AF-A0A2G6E6X2-F1
#
_entry.id   AF-A0A2G6E6X2-F1
#
_cell.length_a   1.000
_cell.length_b   1.000
_cell.length_c   1.000
_cell.angle_alpha   90.00
_cell.angle_beta   90.00
_cell.angle_gamma   90.00
#
_symmetry.space_group_name_H-M   'P 1'
#
loop_
_entity.id
_entity.type
_entity.pdbx_description
1 polymer ?
#
loop_
_entity_poly.entity_id
_entity_poly.type
_entity_poly.pdbx_seq_one_letter_code
_entity_poly.pdbx_strand_id
1 'polypeptide(L)'
;MKKYFAHLAVFTIALSSFSAIASAESLTVKNFAQLQWKTGTFWSEGKEHKGVGTTAMQLELRNTEGEMMNGEELFVGFCVDPVQPMYKNLAVNVTMTNVDNVTGGLEAAWLFDSVYNESLSKKKIAGLQYAIWEITSGDSVYDLASTTGHFYAEIRDEAIRNYANDYLALVSKEDNISLDSLSASYMISQSSKYQDLIVRVPNVPTTAVPDPVPTPEPASMMLLGMGLLGLFGLRRKQRR
;
A
#
# COMPACT_ATOMS: atom_id res chain seq x y z
N MET A 1 29.74 7.55 -66.47
CA MET A 1 29.10 6.38 -65.81
C MET A 1 28.84 6.73 -64.35
N LYS A 2 27.67 6.32 -63.85
CA LYS A 2 26.90 6.91 -62.74
C LYS A 2 27.55 6.69 -61.37
N LYS A 3 27.53 7.75 -60.54
CA LYS A 3 27.86 7.79 -59.12
C LYS A 3 26.62 7.37 -58.31
N TYR A 4 26.73 6.35 -57.46
CA TYR A 4 25.81 6.09 -56.34
C TYR A 4 26.61 5.38 -55.24
N PHE A 5 27.23 6.15 -54.34
CA PHE A 5 27.72 5.63 -53.07
C PHE A 5 26.63 5.87 -52.03
N ALA A 6 26.16 4.77 -51.46
CA ALA A 6 25.04 4.68 -50.56
C ALA A 6 25.27 5.46 -49.26
N HIS A 7 24.30 6.30 -48.91
CA HIS A 7 24.17 6.86 -47.57
C HIS A 7 23.82 5.72 -46.60
N LEU A 8 24.81 5.30 -45.80
CA LEU A 8 24.61 4.45 -44.64
C LEU A 8 23.96 5.32 -43.55
N ALA A 9 22.63 5.31 -43.50
CA ALA A 9 21.87 5.92 -42.41
C ALA A 9 22.11 5.10 -41.14
N VAL A 10 22.99 5.60 -40.27
CA VAL A 10 23.17 5.11 -38.90
C VAL A 10 21.90 5.44 -38.14
N PHE A 11 21.04 4.42 -38.01
CA PHE A 11 19.83 4.48 -37.19
C PHE A 11 20.27 4.31 -35.73
N THR A 12 20.64 5.43 -35.09
CA THR A 12 20.88 5.47 -33.64
C THR A 12 19.53 5.28 -32.97
N ILE A 13 19.22 4.06 -32.56
CA ILE A 13 18.08 3.77 -31.69
C ILE A 13 18.36 4.51 -30.38
N ALA A 14 17.65 5.62 -30.19
CA ALA A 14 17.60 6.34 -28.93
C ALA A 14 17.12 5.35 -27.86
N LEU A 15 18.05 4.92 -27.00
CA LEU A 15 17.73 4.16 -25.80
C LEU A 15 16.74 4.99 -25.00
N SER A 16 15.53 4.45 -24.89
CA SER A 16 14.48 4.89 -24.01
C SER A 16 15.05 5.19 -22.62
N SER A 17 15.02 6.45 -22.23
CA SER A 17 15.12 6.88 -20.85
C SER A 17 13.95 6.26 -20.10
N PHE A 18 14.18 5.11 -19.48
CA PHE A 18 13.30 4.58 -18.46
C PHE A 18 13.36 5.56 -17.30
N SER A 19 12.35 6.41 -17.17
CA SER A 19 12.08 7.13 -15.95
C SER A 19 11.87 6.08 -14.87
N ALA A 20 12.88 5.88 -14.01
CA ALA A 20 12.71 5.06 -12.82
C ALA A 20 11.61 5.73 -11.99
N ILE A 21 10.47 5.05 -11.87
CA ILE A 21 9.36 5.53 -11.07
C ILE A 21 9.80 5.32 -9.62
N ALA A 22 9.99 6.43 -8.90
CA ALA A 22 10.38 6.42 -7.50
C ALA A 22 9.29 5.77 -6.64
N SER A 23 9.37 4.47 -6.43
CA SER A 23 8.61 3.79 -5.38
C SER A 23 9.19 4.21 -4.03
N ALA A 24 8.34 4.53 -3.05
CA ALA A 24 8.82 4.69 -1.68
C ALA A 24 9.42 3.35 -1.23
N GLU A 25 10.68 3.35 -0.82
CA GLU A 25 11.37 2.14 -0.35
C GLU A 25 11.50 2.11 1.17
N SER A 26 11.39 3.26 1.83
CA SER A 26 11.47 3.32 3.27
C SER A 26 10.47 4.30 3.90
N LEU A 27 9.96 3.91 5.06
CA LEU A 27 9.07 4.66 5.91
C LEU A 27 9.73 4.80 7.27
N THR A 28 9.83 6.03 7.75
CA THR A 28 10.31 6.31 9.11
C THR A 28 9.20 6.91 9.94
N VAL A 29 8.84 6.27 11.04
CA VAL A 29 7.89 6.82 12.00
C VAL A 29 8.59 7.86 12.86
N LYS A 30 8.47 9.14 12.55
CA LYS A 30 9.17 10.20 13.30
C LYS A 30 8.48 10.49 14.61
N ASN A 31 7.16 10.64 14.57
CA ASN A 31 6.39 10.93 15.75
C ASN A 31 5.11 10.09 15.74
N PHE A 32 4.89 9.37 16.83
CA PHE A 32 3.52 9.23 17.29
C PHE A 32 3.10 10.63 17.72
N ALA A 33 2.03 11.19 17.16
CA ALA A 33 1.35 12.26 17.88
C ALA A 33 1.21 11.78 19.33
N GLN A 34 1.62 12.58 20.32
CA GLN A 34 1.96 12.22 21.72
C GLN A 34 0.86 11.50 22.55
N LEU A 35 0.25 10.46 22.02
CA LEU A 35 -1.08 9.97 22.36
C LEU A 35 -1.13 8.46 22.25
N GLN A 36 -0.10 7.77 22.72
CA GLN A 36 -0.26 6.34 23.02
C GLN A 36 -1.19 6.20 24.23
N TRP A 37 -2.48 6.13 23.95
CA TRP A 37 -3.48 5.70 24.92
C TRP A 37 -3.56 4.19 24.84
N LYS A 38 -3.30 3.50 25.95
CA LYS A 38 -3.65 2.07 26.07
C LYS A 38 -5.16 1.99 26.16
N THR A 39 -5.83 1.73 25.05
CA THR A 39 -7.29 1.92 24.94
C THR A 39 -8.11 0.66 25.19
N GLY A 40 -7.48 -0.52 25.21
CA GLY A 40 -8.20 -1.76 25.47
C GLY A 40 -7.39 -3.04 25.30
N THR A 41 -8.16 -4.12 25.24
CA THR A 41 -7.74 -5.44 24.76
C THR A 41 -8.47 -5.67 23.44
N PHE A 42 -7.81 -6.22 22.44
CA PHE A 42 -8.48 -6.69 21.24
C PHE A 42 -8.10 -8.14 20.96
N TRP A 43 -8.90 -8.79 20.11
CA TRP A 43 -8.61 -10.10 19.59
C TRP A 43 -8.53 -10.03 18.08
N SER A 44 -7.53 -10.68 17.51
CA SER A 44 -7.39 -10.84 16.07
C SER A 44 -7.02 -12.27 15.78
N GLU A 45 -7.74 -12.92 14.86
CA GLU A 45 -7.55 -14.34 14.54
C GLU A 45 -7.57 -15.24 15.80
N GLY A 46 -8.46 -14.93 16.74
CA GLY A 46 -8.61 -15.64 18.02
C GLY A 46 -7.47 -15.44 19.03
N LYS A 47 -6.48 -14.59 18.76
CA LYS A 47 -5.39 -14.26 19.70
C LYS A 47 -5.68 -12.98 20.46
N GLU A 48 -5.44 -13.00 21.76
CA GLU A 48 -5.64 -11.84 22.64
C GLU A 48 -4.41 -10.89 22.61
N HIS A 49 -4.66 -9.59 22.43
CA HIS A 49 -3.66 -8.53 22.41
C HIS A 49 -3.98 -7.47 23.47
N LYS A 50 -3.07 -7.26 24.43
CA LYS A 50 -3.27 -6.36 25.58
C LYS A 50 -2.45 -5.09 25.49
N GLY A 51 -3.03 -3.98 25.96
CA GLY A 51 -2.31 -2.73 26.18
C GLY A 51 -1.91 -2.04 24.88
N VAL A 52 -2.73 -2.19 23.84
CA VAL A 52 -2.47 -1.70 22.50
C VAL A 52 -2.76 -0.21 22.46
N GLY A 53 -1.89 0.53 21.78
CA GLY A 53 -2.00 1.97 21.58
C GLY A 53 -2.74 2.29 20.29
N THR A 54 -3.65 3.26 20.32
CA THR A 54 -4.28 3.83 19.12
C THR A 54 -3.82 5.27 18.93
N THR A 55 -3.32 5.63 17.75
CA THR A 55 -2.93 7.01 17.45
C THR A 55 -2.81 7.25 15.94
N ALA A 56 -3.04 8.49 15.51
CA ALA A 56 -2.51 8.98 14.24
C ALA A 56 -0.97 9.07 14.33
N MET A 57 -0.28 8.71 13.26
CA MET A 57 1.18 8.74 13.17
C MET A 57 1.63 9.79 12.19
N GLN A 58 2.70 10.51 12.54
CA GLN A 58 3.44 11.36 11.61
C GLN A 58 4.62 10.60 11.04
N LEU A 59 4.68 10.53 9.72
CA LEU A 59 5.50 9.61 8.95
C LEU A 59 6.38 10.40 7.99
N GLU A 60 7.65 10.02 7.91
CA GLU A 60 8.56 10.45 6.87
C GLU A 60 8.65 9.32 5.85
N LEU A 61 8.13 9.54 4.65
CA LEU A 61 8.29 8.61 3.52
C LEU A 61 9.48 9.07 2.67
N ARG A 62 10.38 8.14 2.36
CA ARG A 62 11.54 8.38 1.50
C ARG A 62 11.54 7.46 0.28
N ASN A 63 11.95 8.00 -0.86
CA ASN A 63 12.20 7.23 -2.08
C ASN A 63 13.48 6.39 -1.99
N THR A 64 13.79 5.67 -3.07
CA THR A 64 15.00 4.87 -3.29
C THR A 64 16.29 5.68 -3.11
N GLU A 65 16.27 6.97 -3.41
CA GLU A 65 17.40 7.89 -3.27
C GLU A 65 17.55 8.43 -1.84
N GLY A 66 16.62 8.09 -0.95
CA GLY A 66 16.59 8.59 0.43
C GLY A 66 16.04 10.01 0.56
N GLU A 67 15.42 10.57 -0.47
CA GLU A 67 14.79 11.89 -0.48
C GLU A 67 13.35 11.81 0.07
N MET A 68 12.90 12.87 0.77
CA MET A 68 11.53 12.92 1.30
C MET A 68 10.52 13.15 0.18
N MET A 69 9.48 12.33 0.14
CA MET A 69 8.47 12.37 -0.93
C MET A 69 7.53 13.58 -0.88
N ASN A 70 7.45 14.31 0.24
CA ASN A 70 6.59 15.49 0.39
C ASN A 70 7.37 16.74 0.81
N GLY A 71 8.54 16.99 0.22
CA GLY A 71 9.24 18.28 0.35
C GLY A 71 9.45 18.73 1.81
N GLU A 72 9.92 17.83 2.67
CA GLU A 72 10.13 18.00 4.12
C GLU A 72 8.89 17.88 5.04
N GLU A 73 7.68 17.88 4.49
CA GLU A 73 6.47 17.69 5.28
C GLU A 73 6.25 16.21 5.68
N LEU A 74 5.72 16.01 6.89
CA LEU A 74 5.37 14.68 7.38
C LEU A 74 3.97 14.29 6.93
N PHE A 75 3.82 13.03 6.53
CA PHE A 75 2.53 12.44 6.24
C PHE A 75 1.81 12.06 7.52
N VAL A 76 0.47 11.98 7.46
CA VAL A 76 -0.31 11.34 8.51
C VAL A 76 -0.73 9.94 8.05
N GLY A 77 -0.62 8.97 8.95
CA GLY A 77 -1.11 7.62 8.69
C GLY A 77 -1.70 6.93 9.93
N PHE A 78 -2.37 5.81 9.66
CA PHE A 78 -3.02 4.94 10.65
C PHE A 78 -2.60 3.49 10.44
N CYS A 79 -2.58 2.69 11.50
CA CYS A 79 -2.32 1.25 11.40
C CYS A 79 -3.46 0.56 10.64
N VAL A 80 -3.13 -0.36 9.73
CA VAL A 80 -4.13 -1.25 9.10
C VAL A 80 -4.03 -2.70 9.55
N ASP A 81 -2.91 -3.09 10.15
CA ASP A 81 -2.75 -4.37 10.85
C ASP A 81 -2.82 -4.10 12.36
N PRO A 82 -3.60 -4.79 13.19
CA PRO A 82 -3.57 -4.58 14.63
C PRO A 82 -2.45 -5.38 15.34
N VAL A 83 -1.91 -6.42 14.71
CA VAL A 83 -1.09 -7.46 15.35
C VAL A 83 0.40 -7.12 15.42
N GLN A 84 0.93 -6.50 14.38
CA GLN A 84 2.36 -6.20 14.31
C GLN A 84 2.77 -5.06 15.26
N PRO A 85 4.05 -4.95 15.65
CA PRO A 85 4.51 -3.83 16.45
C PRO A 85 4.88 -2.61 15.60
N MET A 86 4.80 -1.42 16.20
CA MET A 86 5.40 -0.18 15.68
C MET A 86 6.18 0.52 16.78
N TYR A 87 7.32 1.12 16.44
CA TYR A 87 8.17 1.86 17.40
C TYR A 87 8.46 3.28 16.90
N LYS A 88 8.72 4.18 17.85
CA LYS A 88 9.06 5.58 17.53
C LYS A 88 10.47 5.61 16.94
N ASN A 89 10.67 6.47 15.94
CA ASN A 89 11.93 6.64 15.21
C ASN A 89 12.40 5.36 14.49
N LEU A 90 11.49 4.40 14.28
CA LEU A 90 11.79 3.21 13.52
C LEU A 90 11.78 3.56 12.04
N ALA A 91 12.91 3.38 11.38
CA ALA A 91 13.03 3.37 9.93
C ALA A 91 12.88 1.93 9.44
N VAL A 92 11.89 1.70 8.58
CA VAL A 92 11.57 0.40 8.01
C VAL A 92 11.56 0.49 6.50
N ASN A 93 12.08 -0.55 5.85
CA ASN A 93 11.83 -0.71 4.42
C ASN A 93 10.39 -1.20 4.24
N VAL A 94 9.68 -0.58 3.31
CA VAL A 94 8.27 -0.87 3.04
C VAL A 94 8.05 -1.04 1.55
N THR A 95 7.01 -1.78 1.20
CA THR A 95 6.44 -1.77 -0.14
C THR A 95 5.16 -0.96 -0.09
N MET A 96 5.01 0.01 -1.00
CA MET A 96 3.76 0.77 -1.11
C MET A 96 2.81 0.03 -2.03
N THR A 97 1.64 -0.34 -1.49
CA THR A 97 0.58 -1.06 -2.19
C THR A 97 -0.64 -0.16 -2.31
N ASN A 98 -1.32 -0.24 -3.44
CA ASN A 98 -2.56 0.52 -3.64
C ASN A 98 -3.66 -0.05 -2.71
N VAL A 99 -4.50 0.83 -2.19
CA VAL A 99 -5.57 0.51 -1.23
C VAL A 99 -6.59 -0.49 -1.78
N ASP A 100 -6.77 -0.54 -3.11
CA ASP A 100 -7.62 -1.51 -3.81
C ASP A 100 -7.10 -2.96 -3.74
N ASN A 101 -5.81 -3.15 -3.47
CA ASN A 101 -5.15 -4.45 -3.39
C ASN A 101 -5.09 -5.00 -1.96
N VAL A 102 -5.67 -4.29 -0.99
CA VAL A 102 -5.72 -4.70 0.42
C VAL A 102 -7.18 -4.85 0.83
N THR A 103 -7.52 -5.97 1.48
CA THR A 103 -8.87 -6.20 2.02
C THR A 103 -9.31 -5.03 2.91
N GLY A 104 -10.47 -4.43 2.62
CA GLY A 104 -10.98 -3.27 3.34
C GLY A 104 -10.18 -1.99 3.15
N GLY A 105 -9.16 -1.98 2.29
CA GLY A 105 -8.25 -0.85 2.13
C GLY A 105 -8.94 0.40 1.58
N LEU A 106 -9.89 0.23 0.65
CA LEU A 106 -10.68 1.32 0.07
C LEU A 106 -11.65 1.94 1.08
N GLU A 107 -12.33 1.10 1.85
CA GLU A 107 -13.24 1.50 2.92
C GLU A 107 -12.47 2.22 4.04
N ALA A 108 -11.28 1.72 4.40
CA ALA A 108 -10.39 2.37 5.34
C ALA A 108 -9.87 3.71 4.80
N ALA A 109 -9.52 3.80 3.52
CA ALA A 109 -9.12 5.05 2.86
C ALA A 109 -10.24 6.09 2.85
N TRP A 110 -11.45 5.66 2.48
CA TRP A 110 -12.64 6.51 2.49
C TRP A 110 -12.94 7.03 3.90
N LEU A 111 -12.87 6.14 4.90
CA LEU A 111 -13.13 6.51 6.29
C LEU A 111 -12.07 7.49 6.81
N PHE A 112 -10.80 7.25 6.47
CA PHE A 112 -9.71 8.17 6.76
C PHE A 112 -9.99 9.55 6.13
N ASP A 113 -10.30 9.61 4.83
CA ASP A 113 -10.58 10.86 4.12
C ASP A 113 -11.79 11.63 4.70
N SER A 114 -12.86 10.90 5.03
CA SER A 114 -14.14 11.48 5.44
C SER A 114 -14.15 11.97 6.87
N VAL A 115 -13.42 11.28 7.77
CA VAL A 115 -13.50 11.53 9.21
C VAL A 115 -12.30 12.31 9.73
N TYR A 116 -11.09 12.01 9.24
CA TYR A 116 -9.89 12.57 9.81
C TYR A 116 -9.72 14.06 9.50
N ASN A 117 -9.37 14.81 10.54
CA ASN A 117 -8.79 16.13 10.43
C ASN A 117 -7.93 16.40 11.69
N GLU A 118 -7.03 17.37 11.61
CA GLU A 118 -6.08 17.66 12.68
C GLU A 118 -6.73 18.14 13.98
N SER A 119 -8.01 18.58 13.94
CA SER A 119 -8.75 19.05 15.11
C SER A 119 -9.44 17.94 15.89
N LEU A 120 -9.39 16.68 15.42
CA LEU A 120 -10.03 15.57 16.11
C LEU A 120 -9.47 15.39 17.52
N SER A 121 -10.37 15.11 18.47
CA SER A 121 -9.97 14.77 19.83
C SER A 121 -9.29 13.40 19.89
N LYS A 122 -8.49 13.18 20.92
CA LYS A 122 -7.77 11.91 21.17
C LYS A 122 -8.70 10.70 21.11
N LYS A 123 -9.91 10.82 21.67
CA LYS A 123 -10.92 9.74 21.68
C LYS A 123 -11.50 9.47 20.30
N LYS A 124 -11.70 10.51 19.48
CA LYS A 124 -12.15 10.36 18.10
C LYS A 124 -11.09 9.69 17.23
N ILE A 125 -9.81 10.04 17.41
CA ILE A 125 -8.68 9.39 16.73
C ILE A 125 -8.59 7.90 17.13
N ALA A 126 -8.78 7.59 18.41
CA ALA A 126 -8.80 6.21 18.88
C ALA A 126 -9.97 5.41 18.27
N GLY A 127 -11.17 5.99 18.24
CA GLY A 127 -12.34 5.36 17.60
C GLY A 127 -12.12 5.10 16.11
N LEU A 128 -11.49 6.06 15.40
CA LEU A 128 -11.12 5.92 14.00
C LEU A 128 -10.13 4.75 13.79
N GLN A 129 -9.11 4.63 14.65
CA GLN A 129 -8.14 3.53 14.55
C GLN A 129 -8.79 2.14 14.75
N TYR A 130 -9.72 2.00 15.70
CA TYR A 130 -10.46 0.72 15.88
C TYR A 130 -11.36 0.42 14.69
N ALA A 131 -12.04 1.42 14.14
CA ALA A 131 -12.87 1.25 12.95
C ALA A 131 -12.02 0.81 11.74
N ILE A 132 -10.83 1.40 11.54
CA ILE A 132 -9.90 0.99 10.48
C ILE A 132 -9.50 -0.49 10.66
N TRP A 133 -9.11 -0.92 11.86
CA TRP A 133 -8.73 -2.32 12.10
C TRP A 133 -9.86 -3.32 11.88
N GLU A 134 -11.08 -2.98 12.29
CA GLU A 134 -12.27 -3.80 12.01
C GLU A 134 -12.46 -3.98 10.50
N ILE A 135 -12.43 -2.87 9.75
CA ILE A 135 -12.60 -2.87 8.29
C ILE A 135 -11.52 -3.72 7.60
N THR A 136 -10.26 -3.54 7.98
CA THR A 136 -9.12 -4.20 7.30
C THR A 136 -8.91 -5.65 7.76
N SER A 137 -9.60 -6.09 8.81
CA SER A 137 -9.59 -7.50 9.24
C SER A 137 -10.33 -8.44 8.28
N GLY A 138 -11.20 -7.90 7.42
CA GLY A 138 -11.90 -8.67 6.38
C GLY A 138 -13.21 -9.32 6.83
N ASP A 139 -13.76 -8.92 7.97
CA ASP A 139 -15.10 -9.34 8.40
C ASP A 139 -16.19 -8.71 7.50
N SER A 140 -17.21 -9.50 7.14
CA SER A 140 -18.34 -9.03 6.32
C SER A 140 -19.39 -8.23 7.09
N VAL A 141 -19.32 -8.28 8.42
CA VAL A 141 -20.21 -7.56 9.34
C VAL A 141 -19.33 -6.93 10.40
N TYR A 142 -19.36 -5.60 10.47
CA TYR A 142 -18.56 -4.86 11.43
C TYR A 142 -19.21 -4.90 12.81
N ASP A 143 -18.58 -5.57 13.78
CA ASP A 143 -19.04 -5.66 15.15
C ASP A 143 -17.87 -5.82 16.15
N LEU A 144 -17.40 -4.67 16.64
CA LEU A 144 -16.34 -4.60 17.66
C LEU A 144 -16.72 -5.30 18.98
N ALA A 145 -18.01 -5.52 19.26
CA ALA A 145 -18.48 -6.16 20.48
C ALA A 145 -18.68 -7.67 20.32
N SER A 146 -18.57 -8.19 19.10
CA SER A 146 -18.62 -9.62 18.83
C SER A 146 -17.52 -10.36 19.60
N THR A 147 -17.75 -11.65 19.86
CA THR A 147 -16.69 -12.56 20.36
C THR A 147 -16.30 -13.58 19.28
N THR A 148 -16.81 -13.39 18.07
CA THR A 148 -16.64 -14.24 16.90
C THR A 148 -16.37 -13.36 15.68
N GLY A 149 -15.24 -13.55 15.02
CA GLY A 149 -14.81 -12.70 13.90
C GLY A 149 -13.29 -12.69 13.77
N HIS A 150 -12.80 -12.02 12.73
CA HIS A 150 -11.39 -11.78 12.49
C HIS A 150 -10.84 -10.67 13.39
N PHE A 151 -11.66 -9.70 13.78
CA PHE A 151 -11.31 -8.68 14.77
C PHE A 151 -12.47 -8.36 15.72
N TYR A 152 -12.16 -8.15 16.99
CA TYR A 152 -13.09 -7.58 17.97
C TYR A 152 -12.33 -6.96 19.15
N ALA A 153 -12.94 -6.03 19.87
CA ALA A 153 -12.24 -5.25 20.89
C ALA A 153 -13.04 -4.99 22.18
N GLU A 154 -12.43 -5.29 23.33
CA GLU A 154 -12.87 -4.83 24.64
C GLU A 154 -12.36 -3.41 24.88
N ILE A 155 -13.08 -2.44 24.31
CA ILE A 155 -12.81 -1.01 24.51
C ILE A 155 -13.43 -0.59 25.84
N ARG A 156 -12.61 -0.15 26.80
CA ARG A 156 -13.12 0.26 28.14
C ARG A 156 -13.78 1.63 28.15
N ASP A 157 -13.29 2.55 27.32
CA ASP A 157 -13.85 3.90 27.22
C ASP A 157 -15.05 3.90 26.27
N GLU A 158 -16.25 4.09 26.84
CA GLU A 158 -17.51 4.07 26.09
C GLU A 158 -17.53 5.08 24.93
N ALA A 159 -16.93 6.26 25.11
CA ALA A 159 -16.91 7.26 24.04
C ALA A 159 -16.06 6.81 22.85
N ILE A 160 -14.96 6.10 23.09
CA ILE A 160 -14.12 5.53 22.00
C ILE A 160 -14.92 4.47 21.24
N ARG A 161 -15.61 3.58 21.98
CA ARG A 161 -16.47 2.53 21.38
C ARG A 161 -17.57 3.14 20.52
N ASN A 162 -18.25 4.17 21.04
CA ASN A 162 -19.33 4.85 20.33
C ASN A 162 -18.80 5.52 19.05
N TYR A 163 -17.67 6.22 19.11
CA TYR A 163 -17.06 6.80 17.89
C TYR A 163 -16.70 5.73 16.86
N ALA A 164 -16.11 4.61 17.29
CA ALA A 164 -15.76 3.53 16.37
C ALA A 164 -17.01 2.93 15.69
N ASN A 165 -18.06 2.65 16.46
CA ASN A 165 -19.34 2.16 15.92
C ASN A 165 -20.02 3.17 14.99
N ASP A 166 -20.01 4.46 15.34
CA ASP A 166 -20.56 5.52 14.50
C ASP A 166 -19.83 5.58 13.14
N TYR A 167 -18.50 5.45 13.16
CA TYR A 167 -17.67 5.44 11.96
C TYR A 167 -17.89 4.19 11.08
N LEU A 168 -18.00 3.00 11.68
CA LEU A 168 -18.33 1.77 10.95
C LEU A 168 -19.72 1.83 10.31
N ALA A 169 -20.68 2.49 10.97
CA ALA A 169 -22.01 2.74 10.43
C ALA A 169 -22.02 3.75 9.27
N LEU A 170 -21.00 4.62 9.12
CA LEU A 170 -20.84 5.47 7.95
C LEU A 170 -20.44 4.65 6.73
N VAL A 171 -19.43 3.78 6.89
CA VAL A 171 -18.93 2.91 5.80
C VAL A 171 -20.04 1.99 5.27
N SER A 172 -20.85 1.43 6.17
CA SER A 172 -21.93 0.50 5.80
C SER A 172 -23.07 1.12 4.98
N LYS A 173 -23.12 2.45 4.88
CA LYS A 173 -24.16 3.20 4.14
C LYS A 173 -23.68 3.72 2.80
N GLU A 174 -22.38 3.62 2.52
CA GLU A 174 -21.80 4.24 1.33
C GLU A 174 -21.83 3.24 0.16
N ASP A 175 -22.84 3.36 -0.69
CA ASP A 175 -23.01 2.49 -1.85
C ASP A 175 -22.09 2.85 -3.03
N ASN A 176 -21.41 4.01 -3.01
CA ASN A 176 -20.63 4.54 -4.15
C ASN A 176 -19.29 5.17 -3.74
N ILE A 177 -18.44 4.43 -3.04
CA ILE A 177 -17.06 4.86 -2.80
C ILE A 177 -16.34 5.02 -4.15
N SER A 178 -16.00 6.27 -4.51
CA SER A 178 -15.26 6.59 -5.74
C SER A 178 -13.84 6.03 -5.69
N LEU A 179 -13.65 4.89 -6.36
CA LEU A 179 -12.41 4.10 -6.36
C LEU A 179 -11.22 4.90 -6.91
N ASP A 180 -11.43 5.65 -7.99
CA ASP A 180 -10.35 6.31 -8.73
C ASP A 180 -9.68 7.43 -7.92
N SER A 181 -10.47 8.22 -7.19
CA SER A 181 -9.95 9.35 -6.42
C SER A 181 -9.20 8.92 -5.16
N LEU A 182 -9.68 7.87 -4.49
CA LEU A 182 -9.05 7.37 -3.27
C LEU A 182 -7.75 6.62 -3.58
N SER A 183 -7.77 5.76 -4.60
CA SER A 183 -6.58 5.01 -5.04
C SER A 183 -5.45 5.93 -5.52
N ALA A 184 -5.78 7.13 -6.00
CA ALA A 184 -4.80 8.15 -6.37
C ALA A 184 -4.24 8.96 -5.18
N SER A 185 -4.92 8.93 -4.03
CA SER A 185 -4.60 9.78 -2.87
C SER A 185 -4.14 9.00 -1.64
N TYR A 186 -4.31 7.68 -1.63
CA TYR A 186 -4.02 6.81 -0.51
C TYR A 186 -3.24 5.58 -0.94
N MET A 187 -2.29 5.18 -0.10
CA MET A 187 -1.54 3.94 -0.27
C MET A 187 -1.38 3.26 1.09
N ILE A 188 -1.14 1.95 1.08
CA ILE A 188 -0.80 1.18 2.27
C ILE A 188 0.65 0.76 2.17
N SER A 189 1.46 1.22 3.13
CA SER A 189 2.81 0.70 3.32
C SER A 189 2.74 -0.68 3.96
N GLN A 190 3.46 -1.64 3.38
CA GLN A 190 3.52 -3.01 3.84
C GLN A 190 4.91 -3.37 4.33
N SER A 191 5.00 -4.02 5.49
CA SER A 191 6.24 -4.56 6.02
C SER A 191 6.08 -5.98 6.52
N SER A 192 7.09 -6.81 6.30
CA SER A 192 7.07 -8.21 6.74
C SER A 192 7.19 -8.38 8.26
N LYS A 193 7.54 -7.32 9.00
CA LYS A 193 7.87 -7.38 10.43
C LYS A 193 7.15 -6.33 11.28
N TYR A 194 6.74 -5.21 10.69
CA TYR A 194 6.24 -4.05 11.41
C TYR A 194 4.93 -3.60 10.80
N GLN A 195 4.13 -2.95 11.63
CA GLN A 195 2.82 -2.40 11.31
C GLN A 195 2.68 -1.82 9.89
N ASP A 196 1.76 -2.39 9.13
CA ASP A 196 1.28 -1.80 7.89
C ASP A 196 0.51 -0.51 8.18
N LEU A 197 0.73 0.51 7.36
CA LEU A 197 0.14 1.84 7.54
C LEU A 197 -0.58 2.32 6.29
N ILE A 198 -1.82 2.77 6.44
CA ILE A 198 -2.48 3.59 5.43
C ILE A 198 -2.00 5.03 5.55
N VAL A 199 -1.65 5.63 4.42
CA VAL A 199 -1.09 6.99 4.34
C VAL A 199 -1.77 7.76 3.22
N ARG A 200 -2.11 9.02 3.49
CA ARG A 200 -2.55 9.95 2.45
C ARG A 200 -1.33 10.49 1.74
N VAL A 201 -1.15 10.16 0.47
CA VAL A 201 0.00 10.59 -0.33
C VAL A 201 -0.53 11.47 -1.47
N PRO A 202 -0.61 12.80 -1.29
CA PRO A 202 -1.13 13.68 -2.32
C PRO A 202 -0.24 13.62 -3.57
N ASN A 203 -0.87 13.46 -4.74
CA ASN A 203 -0.20 13.44 -6.04
C ASN A 203 0.82 12.32 -6.23
N VAL A 204 0.56 11.11 -5.72
CA VAL A 204 1.31 9.94 -6.23
C VAL A 204 0.90 9.78 -7.69
N PRO A 205 1.84 9.82 -8.65
CA PRO A 205 1.55 9.35 -9.99
C PRO A 205 1.06 7.91 -9.82
N THR A 206 -0.19 7.62 -10.20
CA THR A 206 -0.86 6.31 -10.07
C THR A 206 -0.18 5.18 -10.85
N THR A 207 1.06 5.35 -11.26
CA THR A 207 1.86 4.45 -12.09
C THR A 207 2.69 3.45 -11.28
N ALA A 208 2.15 2.85 -10.22
CA ALA A 208 2.90 1.87 -9.42
C ALA A 208 2.11 0.66 -8.90
N VAL A 209 0.98 0.30 -9.53
CA VAL A 209 0.89 -1.12 -9.89
C VAL A 209 1.70 -1.19 -11.17
N PRO A 210 2.88 -1.85 -11.20
CA PRO A 210 3.41 -2.21 -12.50
C PRO A 210 2.28 -3.01 -13.15
N ASP A 211 1.61 -2.43 -14.17
CA ASP A 211 0.92 -3.21 -15.19
C ASP A 211 1.82 -4.41 -15.40
N PRO A 212 1.36 -5.66 -15.21
CA PRO A 212 2.21 -6.83 -15.18
C PRO A 212 3.08 -6.71 -16.40
N VAL A 213 4.35 -6.30 -16.19
CA VAL A 213 5.17 -5.78 -17.27
C VAL A 213 5.17 -6.94 -18.23
N PRO A 214 4.53 -6.84 -19.42
CA PRO A 214 4.21 -7.99 -20.22
C PRO A 214 5.54 -8.67 -20.37
N THR A 215 5.69 -9.77 -19.64
CA THR A 215 7.02 -10.28 -19.35
C THR A 215 7.48 -10.57 -20.76
N PRO A 216 8.49 -9.86 -21.31
CA PRO A 216 8.98 -10.26 -22.61
C PRO A 216 9.27 -11.73 -22.38
N GLU A 217 8.76 -12.66 -23.17
CA GLU A 217 9.18 -14.05 -22.99
C GLU A 217 10.61 -14.09 -23.55
N PRO A 218 11.68 -13.58 -22.88
CA PRO A 218 12.83 -13.05 -23.59
C PRO A 218 13.81 -14.17 -23.91
N ALA A 219 13.54 -15.38 -23.41
CA ALA A 219 14.36 -16.56 -23.63
C ALA A 219 13.57 -17.65 -24.33
N SER A 220 12.28 -17.84 -24.03
CA SER A 220 11.48 -18.95 -24.59
C SER A 220 11.30 -18.83 -26.10
N MET A 221 10.94 -17.64 -26.60
CA MET A 221 10.79 -17.37 -28.04
C MET A 221 12.15 -17.40 -28.77
N MET A 222 13.21 -16.89 -28.14
CA MET A 222 14.55 -16.90 -28.72
C MET A 222 15.15 -18.32 -28.76
N LEU A 223 14.93 -19.12 -27.72
CA LEU A 223 15.38 -20.50 -27.61
C LEU A 223 14.57 -21.43 -28.53
N LEU A 224 13.26 -21.17 -28.70
CA LEU A 224 12.43 -21.80 -29.72
C LEU A 224 12.92 -21.45 -31.14
N GLY A 225 13.24 -20.17 -31.38
CA GLY A 225 13.78 -19.69 -32.65
C GLY A 225 15.14 -20.31 -33.00
N MET A 226 16.05 -20.38 -32.03
CA MET A 226 17.36 -21.04 -32.19
C MET A 226 17.22 -22.56 -32.37
N GLY A 227 16.28 -23.20 -31.67
CA GLY A 227 15.99 -24.63 -31.83
C GLY A 227 15.52 -24.98 -33.24
N LEU A 228 14.62 -24.18 -33.82
CA LEU A 228 14.13 -24.38 -35.19
C LEU A 228 15.24 -24.19 -36.24
N LEU A 229 16.08 -23.16 -36.09
CA LEU A 229 17.24 -22.96 -36.98
C LEU A 229 18.23 -24.13 -36.93
N GLY A 230 18.47 -24.70 -35.74
CA GLY A 230 19.29 -25.91 -35.58
C GLY A 230 18.75 -27.13 -36.32
N LEU A 231 17.44 -27.36 -36.25
CA LEU A 231 16.75 -28.47 -36.94
C LEU A 231 16.83 -28.36 -38.47
N PHE A 232 16.67 -27.16 -39.03
CA PHE A 232 16.83 -26.94 -40.48
C PHE A 232 18.27 -27.16 -40.95
N GLY A 233 19.27 -26.82 -40.12
CA GLY A 233 20.68 -27.08 -40.41
C GLY A 233 21.00 -28.59 -40.52
N LEU A 234 20.48 -29.40 -39.60
CA LEU A 234 20.72 -30.86 -39.59
C LEU A 234 20.11 -31.58 -40.80
N ARG A 235 18.92 -31.17 -41.25
CA ARG A 235 18.25 -31.77 -42.43
C ARG A 235 19.05 -31.60 -43.72
N ARG A 236 19.82 -30.51 -43.85
CA ARG A 236 20.65 -30.26 -45.04
C ARG A 236 21.87 -31.17 -45.11
N LYS A 237 22.38 -31.64 -43.97
CA LYS A 237 23.54 -32.54 -43.89
C LYS A 237 23.19 -33.99 -44.24
N GLN A 238 21.96 -34.44 -43.96
CA GLN A 238 21.53 -35.81 -44.29
C GLN A 238 21.14 -36.03 -45.77
N ARG A 239 20.95 -34.95 -46.53
CA ARG A 239 20.63 -35.01 -47.98
C ARG A 239 21.86 -34.84 -48.88
N ARG A 240 23.04 -34.65 -48.31
CA ARG A 240 24.34 -34.72 -48.99
C ARG A 240 25.00 -36.03 -48.62
#